data_AF-A0A7K5ZAJ0-F1
#
_entry.id   AF-A0A7K5ZAJ0-F1
#
_cell.length_a   1.000
_cell.length_b   1.000
_cell.length_c   1.000
_cell.angle_alpha   90.00
_cell.angle_beta   90.00
_cell.angle_gamma   90.00
#
_symmetry.space_group_name_H-M   'P 1'
#
loop_
_entity.id
_entity.type
_entity.pdbx_description
1 polymer ?
#
loop_
_entity_poly.entity_id
_entity_poly.type
_entity_poly.pdbx_seq_one_letter_code
_entity_poly.pdbx_strand_id
1 'polypeptide(L)'
;MPARVVVLGGDSPAAIRTELNAVTVLPSDSRVILLEIMTRFWPVIQIRVKRCQQVGEQGARLGSRQRGALGAEGCALAQGGIDTRVRGIEVLGPKPTFWPIFKEQLFRRTFLSCTARAHAWCQEVCRDRGRLLQLFGKLNQVLRHEQAFADQFLPDDEAAWALGRTCWEALVNPLVQSITSPDRHGVSPLAWLLSEYLESVELPSHATSHGAVFGSRVRRLTQLLVHVDPGSPEPEEARAAGEMGLLLFLGRREGGEEQGGASQGCRSSSLQGISQCWRGMVQQQVQRFLEAAGQAPDLVERYCGLYQRLRGVTEELFGQRAGFVLALGQGFAGALLQLSFPTTLHVGEQFARYLDGQIQELHGAAGSAGLLQWLQHILEPFVVFSGLELTHVFEHFCRHYLGDRLLVQGPSWLEGAIMEQIGLCFPSRFPQEMLSNLSESEELQQQFYLFQPQERDKQLLELE
;
A
#
# COMPACT_ATOMS: atom_id res chain seq x y z
N MET A 1 -51.58 6.24 -24.79
CA MET A 1 -51.57 5.81 -26.22
C MET A 1 -50.48 4.77 -26.40
N PRO A 2 -50.63 3.75 -27.27
CA PRO A 2 -49.55 2.79 -27.50
C PRO A 2 -48.34 3.46 -28.18
N ALA A 3 -47.13 3.07 -27.79
CA ALA A 3 -45.89 3.54 -28.37
C ALA A 3 -45.16 2.37 -29.06
N ARG A 4 -44.60 2.60 -30.25
CA ARG A 4 -43.79 1.59 -30.94
C ARG A 4 -42.31 1.89 -30.70
N VAL A 5 -41.61 0.96 -30.05
CA VAL A 5 -40.17 1.01 -29.84
C VAL A 5 -39.50 0.12 -30.87
N VAL A 6 -38.55 0.67 -31.62
CA VAL A 6 -37.75 -0.05 -32.62
C VAL A 6 -36.29 0.00 -32.19
N VAL A 7 -35.67 -1.17 -32.10
CA VAL A 7 -34.27 -1.34 -31.76
C VAL A 7 -33.49 -1.65 -33.02
N LEU A 8 -32.49 -0.83 -33.33
CA LEU A 8 -31.62 -0.99 -34.48
C LEU A 8 -30.19 -1.27 -34.00
N GLY A 9 -29.47 -2.14 -34.70
CA GLY A 9 -28.08 -2.48 -34.47
C GLY A 9 -27.20 -2.01 -35.62
N GLY A 10 -25.93 -1.73 -35.33
CA GLY A 10 -24.93 -1.38 -36.33
C GLY A 10 -23.51 -1.56 -35.81
N ASP A 11 -22.56 -1.64 -36.75
CA ASP A 11 -21.13 -1.76 -36.44
C ASP A 11 -20.48 -0.41 -36.09
N SER A 12 -21.12 0.70 -36.47
CA SER A 12 -20.70 2.08 -36.18
C SER A 12 -21.91 3.03 -36.15
N PRO A 13 -21.84 4.22 -35.53
CA PRO A 13 -22.98 5.15 -35.45
C PRO A 13 -23.47 5.65 -36.81
N ALA A 14 -22.66 5.56 -37.86
CA ALA A 14 -23.04 5.87 -39.24
C ALA A 14 -23.68 4.68 -40.00
N ALA A 15 -23.57 3.46 -39.46
CA ALA A 15 -23.97 2.20 -40.11
C ALA A 15 -25.02 1.42 -39.30
N ILE A 16 -26.00 2.12 -38.71
CA ILE A 16 -27.11 1.51 -37.97
C ILE A 16 -28.25 1.21 -38.95
N ARG A 17 -28.25 0.00 -39.52
CA ARG A 17 -29.19 -0.39 -40.58
C ARG A 17 -30.03 -1.63 -40.27
N THR A 18 -29.59 -2.47 -39.35
CA THR A 18 -30.26 -3.73 -39.03
C THR A 18 -31.27 -3.55 -37.92
N GLU A 19 -32.55 -3.76 -38.21
CA GLU A 19 -33.61 -3.81 -37.20
C GLU A 19 -33.47 -5.11 -36.39
N LEU A 20 -33.23 -4.96 -35.09
CA LEU A 20 -33.01 -6.07 -34.16
C LEU A 20 -34.32 -6.53 -33.52
N ASN A 21 -35.20 -5.58 -33.18
CA ASN A 21 -36.52 -5.88 -32.63
C ASN A 21 -37.46 -4.66 -32.77
N ALA A 22 -38.77 -4.90 -32.83
CA ALA A 22 -39.79 -3.86 -32.75
C ALA A 22 -40.93 -4.29 -31.85
N VAL A 23 -41.18 -3.53 -30.78
CA VAL A 23 -42.16 -3.85 -29.75
C VAL A 23 -43.20 -2.73 -29.65
N THR A 24 -44.47 -3.12 -29.56
CA THR A 24 -45.57 -2.18 -29.29
C THR A 24 -45.87 -2.19 -27.80
N VAL A 25 -45.64 -1.04 -27.15
CA VAL A 25 -45.82 -0.83 -25.72
C VAL A 25 -47.23 -0.30 -25.48
N LEU A 26 -48.04 -1.03 -24.73
CA LEU A 26 -49.39 -0.64 -24.34
C LEU A 26 -49.36 0.30 -23.12
N PRO A 27 -50.41 1.12 -22.91
CA PRO A 27 -50.48 2.01 -21.74
C PRO A 27 -50.51 1.29 -20.38
N SER A 28 -50.85 0.00 -20.37
CA SER A 28 -50.85 -0.88 -19.19
C SER A 28 -49.48 -1.49 -18.87
N ASP A 29 -48.50 -1.39 -19.78
CA ASP A 29 -47.23 -2.09 -19.63
C ASP A 29 -46.30 -1.31 -18.70
N SER A 30 -45.87 -1.96 -17.61
CA SER A 30 -44.92 -1.38 -16.64
C SER A 30 -43.45 -1.64 -16.99
N ARG A 31 -43.16 -2.77 -17.67
CA ARG A 31 -41.83 -3.17 -18.14
C ARG A 31 -41.94 -3.92 -19.46
N VAL A 32 -41.03 -3.64 -20.40
CA VAL A 32 -41.00 -4.27 -21.73
C VAL A 32 -39.58 -4.68 -22.07
N ILE A 33 -39.39 -5.93 -22.49
CA ILE A 33 -38.10 -6.46 -22.92
C ILE A 33 -37.88 -6.06 -24.38
N LEU A 34 -36.83 -5.27 -24.64
CA LEU A 34 -36.52 -4.77 -25.98
C LEU A 34 -35.61 -5.69 -26.77
N LEU A 35 -34.69 -6.40 -26.12
CA LEU A 35 -33.79 -7.37 -26.74
C LEU A 35 -33.59 -8.53 -25.76
N GLU A 36 -33.61 -9.75 -26.27
CA GLU A 36 -33.39 -10.97 -25.50
C GLU A 36 -32.73 -12.02 -26.38
N ILE A 37 -31.72 -12.73 -25.86
CA ILE A 37 -31.04 -13.86 -26.53
C ILE A 37 -30.51 -13.46 -27.93
N MET A 38 -29.73 -12.38 -27.98
CA MET A 38 -29.08 -11.97 -29.23
C MET A 38 -27.98 -12.96 -29.59
N THR A 39 -28.07 -13.57 -30.78
CA THR A 39 -27.08 -14.54 -31.30
C THR A 39 -25.85 -13.88 -31.94
N ARG A 40 -25.90 -12.56 -32.15
CA ARG A 40 -24.83 -11.76 -32.75
C ARG A 40 -24.54 -10.55 -31.88
N PHE A 41 -23.25 -10.22 -31.73
CA PHE A 41 -22.78 -9.01 -31.07
C PHE A 41 -23.02 -7.77 -31.95
N TRP A 42 -23.53 -6.70 -31.33
CA TRP A 42 -23.76 -5.40 -31.97
C TRP A 42 -23.07 -4.30 -31.16
N PRO A 43 -22.03 -3.64 -31.71
CA PRO A 43 -21.26 -2.64 -30.96
C PRO A 43 -22.02 -1.32 -30.74
N VAL A 44 -23.02 -1.02 -31.59
CA VAL A 44 -23.91 0.14 -31.43
C VAL A 44 -25.36 -0.31 -31.54
N ILE A 45 -26.17 0.08 -30.55
CA ILE A 45 -27.62 -0.15 -30.52
C ILE A 45 -28.32 1.21 -30.43
N GLN A 46 -29.21 1.49 -31.37
CA GLN A 46 -30.06 2.68 -31.36
C GLN A 46 -31.51 2.28 -31.07
N ILE A 47 -32.09 2.87 -30.03
CA ILE A 47 -33.48 2.66 -29.66
C ILE A 47 -34.29 3.88 -30.13
N ARG A 48 -35.25 3.65 -31.04
CA ARG A 48 -36.14 4.69 -31.58
C ARG A 48 -37.55 4.47 -31.04
N VAL A 49 -38.12 5.50 -30.43
CA VAL A 49 -39.51 5.46 -29.92
C VAL A 49 -40.39 6.29 -30.86
N LYS A 50 -41.32 5.65 -31.56
CA LYS A 50 -42.34 6.30 -32.39
C LYS A 50 -43.70 6.25 -31.68
N ARG A 51 -44.36 7.41 -31.57
CA ARG A 51 -45.73 7.50 -31.06
C ARG A 51 -46.71 7.31 -32.21
N CYS A 52 -47.76 6.51 -32.02
CA CYS A 52 -48.87 6.48 -32.97
C CYS A 52 -49.77 7.69 -32.71
N GLN A 53 -49.75 8.71 -33.59
CA GLN A 53 -50.77 9.76 -33.61
C GLN A 53 -51.99 9.23 -34.36
N GLN A 54 -53.18 9.32 -33.78
CA GLN A 54 -54.41 9.15 -34.54
C GLN A 54 -54.54 10.32 -35.50
N VAL A 55 -54.54 10.03 -36.80
CA VAL A 55 -55.03 10.95 -37.82
C VAL A 55 -56.52 11.12 -37.56
N GLY A 56 -56.91 12.30 -37.08
CA GLY A 56 -58.31 12.67 -37.04
C GLY A 56 -58.78 12.88 -38.47
N GLU A 57 -59.53 11.92 -39.02
CA GLU A 57 -60.32 12.15 -40.22
C GLU A 57 -61.36 13.24 -39.92
N GLN A 58 -61.12 14.45 -40.42
CA GLN A 58 -62.14 15.49 -40.53
C GLN A 58 -62.30 15.86 -42.00
N GLY A 59 -63.49 15.54 -42.56
CA GLY A 59 -64.12 16.39 -43.57
C GLY A 59 -64.33 15.80 -44.96
N ALA A 60 -65.37 14.98 -45.14
CA ALA A 60 -66.10 14.93 -46.40
C ALA A 60 -67.62 14.80 -46.12
N ARG A 61 -68.34 15.91 -46.24
CA ARG A 61 -69.81 15.97 -46.28
C ARG A 61 -70.31 15.37 -47.60
N LEU A 62 -71.25 14.43 -47.56
CA LEU A 62 -72.45 14.39 -48.42
C LEU A 62 -73.29 13.13 -48.13
N GLY A 63 -74.61 13.30 -47.98
CA GLY A 63 -75.59 12.23 -48.27
C GLY A 63 -76.36 11.66 -47.08
N SER A 64 -77.58 12.15 -46.89
CA SER A 64 -78.67 11.64 -46.06
C SER A 64 -79.13 10.20 -46.37
N ARG A 65 -79.40 9.37 -45.34
CA ARG A 65 -80.70 8.69 -45.03
C ARG A 65 -80.59 7.49 -44.06
N GLN A 66 -81.38 7.57 -42.99
CA GLN A 66 -82.17 6.54 -42.27
C GLN A 66 -81.63 5.12 -41.89
N ARG A 67 -81.69 4.89 -40.56
CA ARG A 67 -82.22 3.74 -39.77
C ARG A 67 -81.41 2.44 -39.54
N GLY A 68 -81.28 2.11 -38.23
CA GLY A 68 -81.06 0.78 -37.62
C GLY A 68 -79.95 0.83 -36.55
N ALA A 69 -80.20 1.10 -35.26
CA ALA A 69 -80.52 0.10 -34.19
C ALA A 69 -79.54 -1.10 -34.24
N LEU A 70 -78.68 -1.45 -33.28
CA LEU A 70 -78.68 -1.38 -31.80
C LEU A 70 -77.24 -1.54 -31.28
N GLY A 71 -76.98 -1.09 -30.04
CA GLY A 71 -75.87 -1.61 -29.22
C GLY A 71 -74.78 -0.63 -28.83
N ALA A 72 -75.17 0.55 -28.34
CA ALA A 72 -74.29 1.39 -27.54
C ALA A 72 -74.34 0.93 -26.08
N GLU A 73 -73.22 0.40 -25.57
CA GLU A 73 -72.92 0.42 -24.13
C GLU A 73 -71.45 0.84 -23.93
N GLY A 74 -71.28 1.90 -23.15
CA GLY A 74 -70.08 2.09 -22.35
C GLY A 74 -68.89 2.82 -22.95
N CYS A 75 -69.09 3.94 -23.66
CA CYS A 75 -68.05 4.96 -23.74
C CYS A 75 -67.99 5.71 -22.40
N ALA A 76 -67.30 5.12 -21.42
CA ALA A 76 -67.01 5.77 -20.15
C ALA A 76 -65.79 6.67 -20.32
N LEU A 77 -66.02 7.97 -20.12
CA LEU A 77 -65.00 9.01 -19.98
C LEU A 77 -63.90 8.56 -19.00
N ALA A 78 -62.68 8.45 -19.50
CA ALA A 78 -61.48 8.70 -18.72
C ALA A 78 -60.77 9.92 -19.33
N GLN A 79 -61.10 11.11 -18.80
CA GLN A 79 -60.23 12.28 -18.90
C GLN A 79 -58.94 11.95 -18.12
N GLY A 80 -57.89 11.59 -18.85
CA GLY A 80 -56.62 11.21 -18.27
C GLY A 80 -55.79 10.45 -19.29
N GLY A 81 -55.25 11.15 -20.29
CA GLY A 81 -54.29 10.55 -21.20
C GLY A 81 -53.08 10.09 -20.40
N ILE A 82 -52.98 8.79 -20.10
CA ILE A 82 -51.79 8.18 -19.50
C ILE A 82 -50.64 8.42 -20.49
N ASP A 83 -49.78 9.36 -20.15
CA ASP A 83 -48.58 9.71 -20.90
C ASP A 83 -47.62 8.53 -20.75
N THR A 84 -47.57 7.67 -21.77
CA THR A 84 -46.62 6.55 -21.86
C THR A 84 -45.22 7.12 -22.12
N ARG A 85 -44.66 7.84 -21.13
CA ARG A 85 -43.27 8.28 -21.13
C ARG A 85 -42.42 7.08 -20.71
N VAL A 86 -41.56 6.62 -21.62
CA VAL A 86 -40.47 5.72 -21.25
C VAL A 86 -39.64 6.45 -20.19
N ARG A 87 -39.69 5.97 -18.95
CA ARG A 87 -39.02 6.60 -17.79
C ARG A 87 -37.52 6.36 -17.76
N GLY A 88 -37.06 5.32 -18.47
CA GLY A 88 -35.65 4.95 -18.58
C GLY A 88 -35.50 3.66 -19.37
N ILE A 89 -34.26 3.34 -19.71
CA ILE A 89 -33.88 2.08 -20.34
C ILE A 89 -32.90 1.41 -19.37
N GLU A 90 -33.24 0.21 -18.92
CA GLU A 90 -32.41 -0.58 -18.03
C GLU A 90 -31.76 -1.70 -18.86
N VAL A 91 -30.44 -1.80 -18.79
CA VAL A 91 -29.70 -2.90 -19.39
C VAL A 91 -29.59 -3.98 -18.32
N LEU A 92 -30.27 -5.10 -18.53
CA LEU A 92 -30.10 -6.27 -17.68
C LEU A 92 -28.81 -6.98 -18.09
N GLY A 93 -27.98 -7.34 -17.11
CA GLY A 93 -26.75 -8.11 -17.32
C GLY A 93 -26.99 -9.46 -18.03
N PRO A 94 -25.92 -10.17 -18.44
CA PRO A 94 -26.07 -11.47 -19.07
C PRO A 94 -26.84 -12.42 -18.14
N LYS A 95 -27.80 -13.17 -18.69
CA LYS A 95 -28.45 -14.26 -17.94
C LYS A 95 -27.36 -15.21 -17.41
N PRO A 96 -27.47 -15.76 -16.18
CA PRO A 96 -26.46 -16.65 -15.61
C PRO A 96 -26.09 -17.84 -16.50
N THR A 97 -27.05 -18.35 -17.28
CA THR A 97 -26.85 -19.44 -18.23
C THR A 97 -25.91 -19.10 -19.40
N PHE A 98 -25.78 -17.83 -19.77
CA PHE A 98 -24.90 -17.35 -20.84
C PHE A 98 -23.57 -16.79 -20.32
N TRP A 99 -23.41 -16.69 -18.99
CA TRP A 99 -22.21 -16.16 -18.36
C TRP A 99 -20.92 -16.87 -18.80
N PRO A 100 -20.83 -18.23 -18.88
CA PRO A 100 -19.59 -18.90 -19.29
C PRO A 100 -19.09 -18.51 -20.69
N ILE A 101 -20.01 -18.26 -21.63
CA ILE A 101 -19.69 -17.88 -23.02
C ILE A 101 -19.30 -16.40 -23.07
N PHE A 102 -19.98 -15.55 -22.30
CA PHE A 102 -19.71 -14.11 -22.26
C PHE A 102 -18.44 -13.77 -21.49
N LYS A 103 -18.15 -14.49 -20.40
CA LYS A 103 -17.01 -14.29 -19.49
C LYS A 103 -15.69 -14.22 -20.24
N GLU A 104 -15.44 -15.18 -21.14
CA GLU A 104 -14.17 -15.22 -21.88
C GLU A 104 -14.01 -14.02 -22.82
N GLN A 105 -15.07 -13.60 -23.50
CA GLN A 105 -15.02 -12.46 -24.41
C GLN A 105 -14.89 -11.13 -23.65
N LEU A 106 -15.57 -11.01 -22.52
CA LEU A 106 -15.43 -9.87 -21.62
C LEU A 106 -13.98 -9.74 -21.14
N PHE A 107 -13.43 -10.80 -20.55
CA PHE A 107 -12.06 -10.76 -20.02
C PHE A 107 -11.01 -10.52 -21.11
N ARG A 108 -11.13 -11.15 -22.29
CA ARG A 108 -10.22 -10.88 -23.42
C ARG A 108 -10.27 -9.42 -23.85
N ARG A 109 -11.47 -8.83 -23.98
CA ARG A 109 -11.62 -7.43 -24.39
C ARG A 109 -11.11 -6.46 -23.33
N THR A 110 -11.43 -6.70 -22.06
CA THR A 110 -10.96 -5.87 -20.94
C THR A 110 -9.44 -5.98 -20.82
N PHE A 111 -8.87 -7.18 -20.91
CA PHE A 111 -7.42 -7.40 -20.91
C PHE A 111 -6.71 -6.62 -22.02
N LEU A 112 -7.19 -6.72 -23.27
CA LEU A 112 -6.60 -6.00 -24.40
C LEU A 112 -6.72 -4.47 -24.22
N SER A 113 -7.88 -3.99 -23.74
CA SER A 113 -8.08 -2.56 -23.50
C SER A 113 -7.17 -2.03 -22.38
N CYS A 114 -7.08 -2.75 -21.26
CA CYS A 114 -6.20 -2.42 -20.15
C CYS A 114 -4.73 -2.45 -20.58
N THR A 115 -4.31 -3.49 -21.30
CA THR A 115 -2.93 -3.62 -21.80
C THR A 115 -2.56 -2.47 -22.73
N ALA A 116 -3.44 -2.09 -23.67
CA ALA A 116 -3.20 -0.96 -24.56
C ALA A 116 -3.09 0.37 -23.78
N ARG A 117 -3.96 0.59 -22.78
CA ARG A 117 -3.88 1.76 -21.89
C ARG A 117 -2.60 1.77 -21.07
N ALA A 118 -2.19 0.63 -20.50
CA ALA A 118 -0.97 0.48 -19.73
C ALA A 118 0.25 0.90 -20.55
N HIS A 119 0.40 0.34 -21.76
CA HIS A 119 1.51 0.69 -22.66
C HIS A 119 1.54 2.18 -23.01
N ALA A 120 0.38 2.78 -23.34
CA ALA A 120 0.29 4.20 -23.66
C ALA A 120 0.70 5.08 -22.47
N TRP A 121 0.19 4.77 -21.28
CA TRP A 121 0.51 5.53 -20.06
C TRP A 121 1.95 5.34 -19.61
N CYS A 122 2.52 4.13 -19.68
CA CYS A 122 3.94 3.91 -19.40
C CYS A 122 4.83 4.79 -20.30
N GLN A 123 4.53 4.86 -21.60
CA GLN A 123 5.25 5.74 -22.52
C GLN A 123 5.09 7.23 -22.18
N GLU A 124 3.93 7.65 -21.69
CA GLU A 124 3.71 9.02 -21.22
C GLU A 124 4.56 9.34 -19.98
N VAL A 125 4.64 8.44 -18.99
CA VAL A 125 5.49 8.63 -17.79
C VAL A 125 6.97 8.69 -18.18
N CYS A 126 7.43 7.75 -19.03
CA CYS A 126 8.83 7.69 -19.43
C CYS A 126 9.28 8.96 -20.19
N ARG A 127 8.35 9.64 -20.86
CA ARG A 127 8.62 10.92 -21.55
C ARG A 127 8.59 12.12 -20.60
N ASP A 128 7.67 12.12 -19.64
CA ASP A 128 7.45 13.22 -18.72
C ASP A 128 7.04 12.69 -17.34
N ARG A 129 8.01 12.68 -16.42
CA ARG A 129 7.83 12.19 -15.04
C ARG A 129 6.77 12.99 -14.27
N GLY A 130 6.58 14.27 -14.60
CA GLY A 130 5.57 15.13 -13.97
C GLY A 130 4.13 14.68 -14.24
N ARG A 131 3.90 13.87 -15.28
CA ARG A 131 2.57 13.33 -15.61
C ARG A 131 2.16 12.16 -14.74
N LEU A 132 3.07 11.59 -13.95
CA LEU A 132 2.80 10.45 -13.09
C LEU A 132 1.54 10.69 -12.23
N LEU A 133 1.49 11.82 -11.52
CA LEU A 133 0.33 12.21 -10.70
C LEU A 133 -0.99 12.30 -11.48
N GLN A 134 -0.95 12.76 -12.74
CA GLN A 134 -2.14 12.88 -13.58
C GLN A 134 -2.63 11.52 -14.06
N LEU A 135 -1.69 10.62 -14.41
CA LEU A 135 -2.01 9.26 -14.84
C LEU A 135 -2.66 8.45 -13.73
N PHE A 136 -2.25 8.65 -12.48
CA PHE A 136 -2.91 8.01 -11.35
C PHE A 136 -4.35 8.47 -11.14
N GLY A 137 -4.67 9.73 -11.43
CA GLY A 137 -6.05 10.21 -11.47
C GLY A 137 -6.89 9.46 -12.50
N LYS A 138 -6.33 9.24 -13.70
CA LYS A 138 -6.97 8.46 -14.78
C LYS A 138 -7.10 6.98 -14.40
N LEU A 139 -6.08 6.39 -13.80
CA LEU A 139 -6.09 5.00 -13.34
C LEU A 139 -7.22 4.76 -12.34
N ASN A 140 -7.33 5.60 -11.31
CA ASN A 140 -8.37 5.48 -10.30
C ASN A 140 -9.78 5.62 -10.92
N GLN A 141 -9.96 6.51 -11.89
CA GLN A 141 -11.22 6.64 -12.60
C GLN A 141 -11.58 5.38 -13.40
N VAL A 142 -10.59 4.77 -14.07
CA VAL A 142 -10.79 3.51 -14.82
C VAL A 142 -11.13 2.37 -13.87
N LEU A 143 -10.40 2.20 -12.77
CA LEU A 143 -10.67 1.13 -11.80
C LEU A 143 -12.06 1.26 -11.17
N ARG A 144 -12.49 2.49 -10.84
CA ARG A 144 -13.85 2.75 -10.35
C ARG A 144 -14.93 2.47 -11.40
N HIS A 145 -14.63 2.74 -12.67
CA HIS A 145 -15.56 2.44 -13.77
C HIS A 145 -15.72 0.92 -13.95
N GLU A 146 -14.63 0.17 -13.93
CA GLU A 146 -14.67 -1.29 -14.01
C GLU A 146 -15.35 -1.91 -12.79
N GLN A 147 -15.13 -1.36 -11.59
CA GLN A 147 -15.83 -1.80 -10.37
C GLN A 147 -17.34 -1.52 -10.44
N ALA A 148 -17.73 -0.30 -10.83
CA ALA A 148 -19.15 0.04 -10.98
C ALA A 148 -19.84 -0.81 -12.06
N PHE A 149 -19.11 -1.18 -13.12
CA PHE A 149 -19.59 -2.13 -14.11
C PHE A 149 -19.75 -3.53 -13.51
N ALA A 150 -18.77 -3.97 -12.72
CA ALA A 150 -18.80 -5.26 -12.06
C ALA A 150 -20.02 -5.39 -11.14
N ASP A 151 -20.23 -4.41 -10.27
CA ASP A 151 -21.32 -4.40 -9.29
C ASP A 151 -22.72 -4.36 -9.92
N GLN A 152 -22.84 -3.76 -11.12
CA GLN A 152 -24.14 -3.56 -11.79
C GLN A 152 -24.50 -4.69 -12.76
N PHE A 153 -23.50 -5.30 -13.42
CA PHE A 153 -23.75 -6.17 -14.58
C PHE A 153 -23.27 -7.61 -14.40
N LEU A 154 -22.44 -7.91 -13.40
CA LEU A 154 -21.93 -9.26 -13.21
C LEU A 154 -22.86 -10.10 -12.34
N PRO A 155 -22.91 -11.43 -12.57
CA PRO A 155 -23.89 -12.29 -11.91
C PRO A 155 -23.52 -12.60 -10.45
N ASP A 156 -22.23 -12.55 -10.09
CA ASP A 156 -21.69 -12.94 -8.79
C ASP A 156 -20.42 -12.14 -8.43
N ASP A 157 -20.11 -12.11 -7.13
CA ASP A 157 -18.91 -11.44 -6.60
C ASP A 157 -17.62 -12.10 -7.11
N GLU A 158 -17.64 -13.40 -7.41
CA GLU A 158 -16.50 -14.11 -8.00
C GLU A 158 -16.17 -13.61 -9.42
N ALA A 159 -17.18 -13.31 -10.25
CA ALA A 159 -16.97 -12.69 -11.55
C ALA A 159 -16.43 -11.27 -11.42
N ALA A 160 -16.96 -10.47 -10.50
CA ALA A 160 -16.49 -9.12 -10.21
C ALA A 160 -15.02 -9.13 -9.79
N TRP A 161 -14.68 -10.05 -8.90
CA TRP A 161 -13.32 -10.26 -8.46
C TRP A 161 -12.39 -10.70 -9.60
N ALA A 162 -12.79 -11.66 -10.42
CA ALA A 162 -11.99 -12.13 -11.55
C ALA A 162 -11.76 -11.04 -12.62
N LEU A 163 -12.75 -10.16 -12.84
CA LEU A 163 -12.60 -8.98 -13.69
C LEU A 163 -11.59 -8.00 -13.08
N GLY A 164 -11.74 -7.69 -11.79
CA GLY A 164 -10.82 -6.81 -11.05
C GLY A 164 -9.37 -7.31 -11.12
N ARG A 165 -9.16 -8.61 -10.94
CA ARG A 165 -7.85 -9.25 -11.10
C ARG A 165 -7.29 -9.12 -12.51
N THR A 166 -8.11 -9.35 -13.53
CA THR A 166 -7.69 -9.20 -14.94
C THR A 166 -7.28 -7.76 -15.23
N CYS A 167 -8.05 -6.78 -14.75
CA CYS A 167 -7.70 -5.36 -14.85
C CYS A 167 -6.39 -5.06 -14.13
N TRP A 168 -6.17 -5.61 -12.95
CA TRP A 168 -4.95 -5.41 -12.17
C TRP A 168 -3.70 -5.97 -12.88
N GLU A 169 -3.77 -7.22 -13.34
CA GLU A 169 -2.67 -7.89 -14.04
C GLU A 169 -2.33 -7.22 -15.38
N ALA A 170 -3.35 -6.74 -16.12
CA ALA A 170 -3.16 -6.12 -17.43
C ALA A 170 -2.82 -4.61 -17.37
N LEU A 171 -3.29 -3.91 -16.34
CA LEU A 171 -3.14 -2.46 -16.21
C LEU A 171 -2.12 -2.07 -15.14
N VAL A 172 -2.33 -2.50 -13.90
CA VAL A 172 -1.59 -1.98 -12.75
C VAL A 172 -0.20 -2.61 -12.65
N ASN A 173 -0.05 -3.92 -12.83
CA ASN A 173 1.25 -4.56 -12.73
C ASN A 173 2.28 -4.00 -13.74
N PRO A 174 1.97 -3.84 -15.04
CA PRO A 174 2.90 -3.24 -15.99
C PRO A 174 3.20 -1.77 -15.69
N LEU A 175 2.22 -1.01 -15.18
CA LEU A 175 2.43 0.37 -14.76
C LEU A 175 3.38 0.44 -13.56
N VAL A 176 3.15 -0.38 -12.53
CA VAL A 176 4.01 -0.43 -11.34
C VAL A 176 5.43 -0.81 -11.74
N GLN A 177 5.61 -1.85 -12.56
CA GLN A 177 6.92 -2.24 -13.06
C GLN A 177 7.62 -1.11 -13.83
N SER A 178 6.89 -0.36 -14.65
CA SER A 178 7.45 0.76 -15.42
C SER A 178 7.81 1.98 -14.56
N ILE A 179 7.11 2.25 -13.46
CA ILE A 179 7.39 3.40 -12.59
C ILE A 179 8.45 3.07 -11.53
N THR A 180 8.65 1.79 -11.22
CA THR A 180 9.67 1.34 -10.26
C THR A 180 10.99 0.96 -10.92
N SER A 181 11.00 0.64 -12.22
CA SER A 181 12.24 0.34 -12.95
C SER A 181 13.07 1.61 -13.18
N PRO A 182 14.40 1.54 -13.01
CA PRO A 182 15.27 2.69 -13.25
C PRO A 182 15.36 3.03 -14.74
N ASP A 183 15.27 4.32 -15.06
CA ASP A 183 15.49 4.83 -16.42
C ASP A 183 16.98 4.78 -16.81
N ARG A 184 17.32 5.27 -18.00
CA ARG A 184 18.72 5.47 -18.46
C ARG A 184 19.58 6.31 -17.52
N HIS A 185 18.95 7.09 -16.64
CA HIS A 185 19.59 7.91 -15.61
C HIS A 185 19.72 7.21 -14.25
N GLY A 186 19.36 5.93 -14.14
CA GLY A 186 19.44 5.15 -12.91
C GLY A 186 18.34 5.42 -11.88
N VAL A 187 17.51 6.45 -12.09
CA VAL A 187 16.40 6.84 -11.19
C VAL A 187 15.07 6.47 -11.84
N SER A 188 14.22 5.75 -11.11
CA SER A 188 12.86 5.41 -11.56
C SER A 188 11.91 6.61 -11.42
N PRO A 189 10.84 6.69 -12.22
CA PRO A 189 9.86 7.79 -12.11
C PRO A 189 9.25 7.93 -10.70
N LEU A 190 9.02 6.81 -10.01
CA LEU A 190 8.53 6.81 -8.64
C LEU A 190 9.61 7.26 -7.64
N ALA A 191 10.87 6.83 -7.80
CA ALA A 191 11.96 7.31 -6.96
C ALA A 191 12.17 8.81 -7.09
N TRP A 192 12.08 9.37 -8.31
CA TRP A 192 12.17 10.81 -8.55
C TRP A 192 11.04 11.59 -7.86
N LEU A 193 9.81 11.09 -7.94
CA LEU A 193 8.67 11.75 -7.29
C LEU A 193 8.79 11.71 -5.76
N LEU A 194 9.34 10.63 -5.21
CA LEU A 194 9.58 10.50 -3.77
C LEU A 194 10.75 11.36 -3.29
N SER A 195 11.81 11.54 -4.09
CA SER A 195 12.89 12.46 -3.74
C SER A 195 12.41 13.91 -3.72
N GLU A 196 11.62 14.33 -4.72
CA GLU A 196 10.98 15.66 -4.73
C GLU A 196 10.04 15.86 -3.54
N TYR A 197 9.31 14.80 -3.14
CA TYR A 197 8.48 14.86 -1.93
C TYR A 197 9.33 15.07 -0.68
N LEU A 198 10.41 14.31 -0.50
CA LEU A 198 11.30 14.47 0.65
C LEU A 198 11.88 15.88 0.71
N GLU A 199 12.44 16.38 -0.39
CA GLU A 199 13.00 17.73 -0.49
C GLU A 199 11.96 18.80 -0.13
N SER A 200 10.69 18.62 -0.54
CA SER A 200 9.60 19.54 -0.18
C SER A 200 9.23 19.52 1.30
N VAL A 201 9.51 18.42 2.01
CA VAL A 201 9.28 18.27 3.46
C VAL A 201 10.45 18.85 4.27
N GLU A 202 11.66 18.90 3.72
CA GLU A 202 12.86 19.36 4.46
C GLU A 202 12.94 20.89 4.61
N LEU A 203 12.25 21.67 3.76
CA LEU A 203 12.28 23.13 3.76
C LEU A 203 11.13 23.73 4.60
N PRO A 204 11.40 24.36 5.77
CA PRO A 204 10.35 24.95 6.62
C PRO A 204 9.72 26.23 6.04
N SER A 205 10.18 26.71 4.87
CA SER A 205 10.08 28.14 4.56
C SER A 205 9.04 28.56 3.53
N HIS A 206 8.30 27.65 2.88
CA HIS A 206 7.18 28.07 2.03
C HIS A 206 6.04 27.05 2.00
N ALA A 207 5.11 27.20 2.95
CA ALA A 207 3.75 26.67 2.85
C ALA A 207 2.98 27.39 1.73
N THR A 208 3.48 27.35 0.50
CA THR A 208 2.71 27.74 -0.68
C THR A 208 1.67 26.64 -0.87
N SER A 209 0.40 27.00 -1.05
CA SER A 209 -0.72 26.06 -1.25
C SER A 209 -0.41 24.93 -2.26
N HIS A 210 0.45 25.21 -3.25
CA HIS A 210 0.94 24.25 -4.23
C HIS A 210 1.73 23.07 -3.64
N GLY A 211 2.58 23.28 -2.62
CA GLY A 211 3.35 22.21 -1.97
C GLY A 211 2.46 21.25 -1.18
N ALA A 212 1.46 21.79 -0.47
CA ALA A 212 0.48 20.98 0.26
C ALA A 212 -0.41 20.15 -0.69
N VAL A 213 -0.81 20.74 -1.82
CA VAL A 213 -1.57 20.02 -2.87
C VAL A 213 -0.72 18.94 -3.52
N PHE A 214 0.55 19.20 -3.79
CA PHE A 214 1.49 18.21 -4.30
C PHE A 214 1.65 17.04 -3.32
N GLY A 215 1.98 17.31 -2.05
CA GLY A 215 2.12 16.28 -1.03
C GLY A 215 0.86 15.43 -0.84
N SER A 216 -0.32 16.06 -0.84
CA SER A 216 -1.60 15.32 -0.79
C SER A 216 -1.81 14.40 -1.99
N ARG A 217 -1.36 14.79 -3.19
CA ARG A 217 -1.46 13.95 -4.39
C ARG A 217 -0.49 12.78 -4.33
N VAL A 218 0.73 12.99 -3.84
CA VAL A 218 1.72 11.94 -3.62
C VAL A 218 1.20 10.92 -2.60
N ARG A 219 0.69 11.36 -1.45
CA ARG A 219 0.07 10.47 -0.45
C ARG A 219 -1.08 9.64 -1.02
N ARG A 220 -2.00 10.28 -1.75
CA ARG A 220 -3.13 9.56 -2.36
C ARG A 220 -2.65 8.54 -3.40
N LEU A 221 -1.60 8.86 -4.15
CA LEU A 221 -0.99 7.95 -5.12
C LEU A 221 -0.38 6.74 -4.42
N THR A 222 0.48 6.94 -3.41
CA THR A 222 1.14 5.84 -2.70
C THR A 222 0.11 4.98 -1.98
N GLN A 223 -0.88 5.59 -1.33
CA GLN A 223 -1.98 4.89 -0.69
C GLN A 223 -2.77 4.04 -1.70
N LEU A 224 -3.09 4.56 -2.90
CA LEU A 224 -3.78 3.77 -3.93
C LEU A 224 -2.91 2.62 -4.46
N LEU A 225 -1.62 2.84 -4.70
CA LEU A 225 -0.72 1.77 -5.13
C LEU A 225 -0.59 0.64 -4.11
N VAL A 226 -0.73 0.98 -2.84
CA VAL A 226 -0.57 0.08 -1.70
C VAL A 226 -1.90 -0.61 -1.33
N HIS A 227 -3.04 0.10 -1.44
CA HIS A 227 -4.35 -0.36 -0.94
C HIS A 227 -5.34 -0.83 -2.00
N VAL A 228 -5.07 -0.68 -3.30
CA VAL A 228 -6.00 -1.17 -4.34
C VAL A 228 -5.81 -2.67 -4.61
N ASP A 229 -5.60 -3.47 -3.56
CA ASP A 229 -5.58 -4.92 -3.66
C ASP A 229 -7.01 -5.47 -3.53
N PRO A 230 -7.58 -6.14 -4.56
CA PRO A 230 -8.88 -6.79 -4.45
C PRO A 230 -8.84 -8.15 -3.71
N GLY A 231 -7.76 -8.51 -2.98
CA GLY A 231 -7.48 -9.91 -2.63
C GLY A 231 -7.05 -10.28 -1.21
N SER A 232 -7.72 -9.84 -0.14
CA SER A 232 -8.19 -10.65 1.02
C SER A 232 -8.63 -9.75 2.19
N PRO A 233 -9.55 -10.20 3.08
CA PRO A 233 -9.62 -9.63 4.42
C PRO A 233 -8.25 -9.81 5.07
N GLU A 234 -7.80 -8.79 5.80
CA GLU A 234 -6.53 -8.83 6.53
C GLU A 234 -6.46 -10.11 7.37
N PRO A 235 -5.39 -10.93 7.26
CA PRO A 235 -5.16 -11.93 8.28
C PRO A 235 -4.95 -11.18 9.60
N GLU A 236 -5.75 -11.57 10.59
CA GLU A 236 -5.75 -11.11 11.97
C GLU A 236 -4.45 -11.55 12.70
N GLU A 237 -3.28 -11.30 12.11
CA GLU A 237 -1.95 -11.52 12.67
C GLU A 237 -1.39 -10.23 13.32
N ALA A 238 -2.15 -9.14 13.28
CA ALA A 238 -1.83 -7.88 13.97
C ALA A 238 -1.96 -7.95 15.51
N ARG A 239 -2.31 -9.10 16.11
CA ARG A 239 -2.33 -9.28 17.57
C ARG A 239 -1.09 -9.96 18.15
N ALA A 240 -0.16 -10.44 17.32
CA ALA A 240 1.10 -11.06 17.78
C ALA A 240 2.35 -10.23 17.46
N ALA A 241 2.19 -8.97 17.02
CA ALA A 241 3.29 -8.10 16.60
C ALA A 241 3.86 -7.23 17.75
N GLY A 242 3.84 -7.73 18.99
CA GLY A 242 4.41 -7.03 20.16
C GLY A 242 5.91 -7.27 20.37
N GLU A 243 6.46 -8.38 19.88
CA GLU A 243 7.83 -8.80 20.23
C GLU A 243 8.69 -9.27 19.03
N MET A 244 8.17 -9.17 17.79
CA MET A 244 8.82 -9.68 16.57
C MET A 244 9.37 -8.57 15.63
N GLY A 245 9.64 -7.38 16.14
CA GLY A 245 10.22 -6.28 15.32
C GLY A 245 11.69 -6.51 14.91
N LEU A 246 12.43 -7.29 15.70
CA LEU A 246 13.88 -7.50 15.55
C LEU A 246 14.26 -8.66 14.62
N LEU A 247 13.39 -9.67 14.46
CA LEU A 247 13.68 -10.86 13.65
C LEU A 247 13.41 -10.67 12.15
N LEU A 248 12.72 -9.59 11.76
CA LEU A 248 12.42 -9.29 10.36
C LEU A 248 13.62 -8.74 9.57
N PHE A 249 14.66 -8.21 10.24
CA PHE A 249 15.85 -7.65 9.59
C PHE A 249 16.83 -8.71 9.10
N LEU A 250 16.88 -9.86 9.76
CA LEU A 250 17.78 -10.96 9.39
C LEU A 250 17.03 -11.92 8.47
N GLY A 251 17.17 -11.70 7.16
CA GLY A 251 16.75 -12.65 6.15
C GLY A 251 17.43 -14.01 6.35
N ARG A 252 16.81 -14.91 7.12
CA ARG A 252 17.24 -16.30 7.25
C ARG A 252 16.73 -17.05 6.02
N ARG A 253 17.64 -17.31 5.08
CA ARG A 253 17.40 -18.19 3.95
C ARG A 253 17.49 -19.64 4.44
N GLU A 254 16.42 -20.15 5.03
CA GLU A 254 16.24 -21.59 5.18
C GLU A 254 15.47 -22.11 3.97
N GLY A 255 16.15 -22.95 3.18
CA GLY A 255 15.58 -23.64 2.04
C GLY A 255 14.55 -24.65 2.52
N GLY A 256 13.33 -24.51 2.01
CA GLY A 256 12.27 -25.51 2.08
C GLY A 256 11.44 -25.38 0.81
N GLU A 257 11.50 -26.41 -0.03
CA GLU A 257 10.62 -26.55 -1.19
C GLU A 257 9.17 -26.72 -0.70
N GLU A 258 8.29 -25.78 -1.03
CA GLU A 258 6.85 -26.05 -1.06
C GLU A 258 6.30 -25.63 -2.42
N GLN A 259 6.05 -26.64 -3.25
CA GLN A 259 5.21 -26.55 -4.44
C GLN A 259 3.76 -26.35 -3.98
N GLY A 260 3.22 -25.15 -4.17
CA GLY A 260 1.80 -24.87 -3.93
C GLY A 260 1.40 -23.48 -4.41
N GLY A 261 0.80 -23.39 -5.60
CA GLY A 261 0.01 -22.21 -6.04
C GLY A 261 0.75 -21.18 -6.91
N ALA A 262 0.75 -21.40 -8.23
CA ALA A 262 1.22 -20.44 -9.25
C ALA A 262 0.46 -19.09 -9.30
N SER A 263 -0.43 -18.80 -8.34
CA SER A 263 -1.27 -17.60 -8.28
C SER A 263 -0.88 -16.62 -7.15
N GLN A 264 0.10 -16.94 -6.31
CA GLN A 264 0.59 -16.06 -5.23
C GLN A 264 1.83 -15.25 -5.67
N GLY A 265 2.56 -15.70 -6.69
CA GLY A 265 3.79 -15.05 -7.18
C GLY A 265 3.60 -13.71 -7.90
N CYS A 266 2.40 -13.40 -8.41
CA CYS A 266 2.15 -12.11 -9.08
C CYS A 266 1.87 -10.98 -8.07
N ARG A 267 1.33 -11.32 -6.88
CA ARG A 267 0.90 -10.40 -5.80
C ARG A 267 2.07 -9.78 -5.04
N SER A 268 3.12 -10.57 -4.82
CA SER A 268 4.37 -10.09 -4.24
C SER A 268 5.09 -9.13 -5.19
N SER A 269 5.03 -9.37 -6.51
CA SER A 269 5.90 -8.68 -7.47
C SER A 269 5.72 -7.14 -7.54
N SER A 270 4.49 -6.63 -7.47
CA SER A 270 4.23 -5.19 -7.61
C SER A 270 4.54 -4.41 -6.32
N LEU A 271 4.04 -4.89 -5.17
CA LEU A 271 4.38 -4.33 -3.86
C LEU A 271 5.88 -4.46 -3.54
N GLN A 272 6.51 -5.57 -3.95
CA GLN A 272 7.96 -5.76 -3.86
C GLN A 272 8.71 -4.77 -4.75
N GLY A 273 8.23 -4.48 -5.96
CA GLY A 273 8.82 -3.46 -6.82
C GLY A 273 8.79 -2.07 -6.16
N ILE A 274 7.67 -1.72 -5.52
CA ILE A 274 7.52 -0.43 -4.82
C ILE A 274 8.40 -0.40 -3.55
N SER A 275 8.43 -1.47 -2.76
CA SER A 275 9.27 -1.53 -1.55
C SER A 275 10.76 -1.54 -1.88
N GLN A 276 11.19 -2.19 -2.96
CA GLN A 276 12.55 -2.12 -3.46
C GLN A 276 12.91 -0.72 -3.96
N CYS A 277 11.98 -0.03 -4.61
CA CYS A 277 12.16 1.35 -5.03
C CYS A 277 12.31 2.28 -3.82
N TRP A 278 11.47 2.12 -2.78
CA TRP A 278 11.60 2.84 -1.51
C TRP A 278 12.96 2.59 -0.86
N ARG A 279 13.36 1.32 -0.74
CA ARG A 279 14.67 0.93 -0.19
C ARG A 279 15.82 1.64 -0.91
N GLY A 280 15.83 1.62 -2.24
CA GLY A 280 16.89 2.26 -3.04
C GLY A 280 16.94 3.78 -2.87
N MET A 281 15.78 4.43 -2.77
CA MET A 281 15.71 5.86 -2.52
C MET A 281 16.22 6.22 -1.11
N VAL A 282 15.79 5.48 -0.09
CA VAL A 282 16.28 5.64 1.30
C VAL A 282 17.80 5.45 1.33
N GLN A 283 18.31 4.40 0.69
CA GLN A 283 19.75 4.14 0.61
C GLN A 283 20.50 5.33 0.01
N GLN A 284 20.00 5.90 -1.10
CA GLN A 284 20.62 7.05 -1.75
C GLN A 284 20.56 8.32 -0.87
N GLN A 285 19.48 8.54 -0.12
CA GLN A 285 19.36 9.67 0.81
C GLN A 285 20.36 9.55 1.96
N VAL A 286 20.47 8.36 2.57
CA VAL A 286 21.40 8.09 3.66
C VAL A 286 22.84 8.17 3.18
N GLN A 287 23.14 7.67 1.98
CA GLN A 287 24.47 7.79 1.39
C GLN A 287 24.88 9.26 1.19
N ARG A 288 24.01 10.08 0.60
CA ARG A 288 24.26 11.54 0.45
C ARG A 288 24.46 12.23 1.80
N PHE A 289 23.71 11.82 2.82
CA PHE A 289 23.90 12.31 4.18
C PHE A 289 25.26 11.92 4.77
N LEU A 290 25.67 10.65 4.64
CA LEU A 290 26.95 10.14 5.14
C LEU A 290 28.13 10.79 4.42
N GLU A 291 28.02 11.04 3.12
CA GLU A 291 29.03 11.78 2.35
C GLU A 291 29.16 13.24 2.82
N ALA A 292 28.05 13.91 3.16
CA ALA A 292 28.03 15.31 3.56
C ALA A 292 28.36 15.55 5.05
N ALA A 293 27.90 14.68 5.94
CA ALA A 293 27.93 14.86 7.39
C ALA A 293 28.72 13.77 8.14
N GLY A 294 29.31 12.79 7.42
CA GLY A 294 29.97 11.62 8.02
C GLY A 294 31.19 11.90 8.90
N GLN A 295 31.68 13.14 8.96
CA GLN A 295 32.80 13.58 9.82
C GLN A 295 32.35 14.60 10.88
N ALA A 296 31.06 14.93 10.94
CA ALA A 296 30.55 15.90 11.90
C ALA A 296 30.44 15.27 13.31
N PRO A 297 30.74 16.03 14.39
CA PRO A 297 30.64 15.50 15.76
C PRO A 297 29.19 15.19 16.17
N ASP A 298 28.20 15.81 15.53
CA ASP A 298 26.77 15.60 15.71
C ASP A 298 26.17 14.61 14.70
N LEU A 299 27.00 13.73 14.12
CA LEU A 299 26.60 12.73 13.12
C LEU A 299 25.42 11.88 13.61
N VAL A 300 25.51 11.34 14.82
CA VAL A 300 24.53 10.37 15.34
C VAL A 300 23.18 11.03 15.59
N GLU A 301 23.16 12.24 16.15
CA GLU A 301 21.93 13.02 16.35
C GLU A 301 21.23 13.31 15.02
N ARG A 302 22.00 13.75 14.02
CA ARG A 302 21.46 14.00 12.67
C ARG A 302 21.00 12.71 11.99
N TYR A 303 21.69 11.59 12.21
CA TYR A 303 21.29 10.28 11.71
C TYR A 303 19.97 9.80 12.34
N CYS A 304 19.83 9.90 13.66
CA CYS A 304 18.60 9.58 14.37
C CYS A 304 17.44 10.47 13.89
N GLY A 305 17.68 11.77 13.71
CA GLY A 305 16.70 12.70 13.14
C GLY A 305 16.30 12.34 11.70
N LEU A 306 17.24 11.92 10.86
CA LEU A 306 16.95 11.45 9.51
C LEU A 306 16.14 10.15 9.52
N TYR A 307 16.47 9.20 10.39
CA TYR A 307 15.72 7.95 10.56
C TYR A 307 14.28 8.21 10.99
N GLN A 308 14.08 9.02 12.02
CA GLN A 308 12.74 9.37 12.52
C GLN A 308 11.91 10.09 11.45
N ARG A 309 12.53 11.02 10.70
CA ARG A 309 11.87 11.69 9.57
C ARG A 309 11.42 10.69 8.51
N LEU A 310 12.33 9.84 8.04
CA LEU A 310 12.03 8.87 6.98
C LEU A 310 11.05 7.79 7.45
N ARG A 311 11.07 7.43 8.74
CA ARG A 311 10.04 6.57 9.35
C ARG A 311 8.68 7.23 9.32
N GLY A 312 8.57 8.49 9.74
CA GLY A 312 7.31 9.26 9.67
C GLY A 312 6.78 9.35 8.24
N VAL A 313 7.67 9.61 7.26
CA VAL A 313 7.29 9.61 5.84
C VAL A 313 6.87 8.21 5.35
N THR A 314 7.53 7.16 5.81
CA THR A 314 7.16 5.77 5.46
C THR A 314 5.75 5.45 5.95
N GLU A 315 5.44 5.80 7.20
CA GLU A 315 4.12 5.62 7.81
C GLU A 315 3.04 6.47 7.11
N GLU A 316 3.37 7.71 6.76
CA GLU A 316 2.46 8.63 6.06
C GLU A 316 2.13 8.16 4.62
N LEU A 317 3.13 7.67 3.88
CA LEU A 317 2.98 7.27 2.48
C LEU A 317 2.43 5.85 2.30
N PHE A 318 2.88 4.90 3.12
CA PHE A 318 2.62 3.47 2.93
C PHE A 318 1.82 2.82 4.08
N GLY A 319 1.54 3.54 5.16
CA GLY A 319 0.87 3.01 6.36
C GLY A 319 1.81 2.16 7.24
N GLN A 320 1.24 1.46 8.23
CA GLN A 320 2.01 0.63 9.19
C GLN A 320 2.40 -0.76 8.65
N ARG A 321 2.69 -0.87 7.34
CA ARG A 321 3.01 -2.16 6.72
C ARG A 321 4.46 -2.55 6.99
N ALA A 322 4.67 -3.70 7.63
CA ALA A 322 5.98 -4.21 7.99
C ALA A 322 6.98 -4.27 6.82
N GLY A 323 6.52 -4.59 5.61
CA GLY A 323 7.39 -4.67 4.42
C GLY A 323 8.05 -3.34 4.03
N PHE A 324 7.41 -2.19 4.30
CA PHE A 324 7.97 -0.87 4.01
C PHE A 324 8.89 -0.37 5.14
N VAL A 325 8.58 -0.72 6.39
CA VAL A 325 9.47 -0.48 7.54
C VAL A 325 10.76 -1.31 7.39
N LEU A 326 10.65 -2.55 6.93
CA LEU A 326 11.81 -3.38 6.59
C LEU A 326 12.62 -2.75 5.45
N ALA A 327 11.96 -2.28 4.39
CA ALA A 327 12.61 -1.61 3.27
C ALA A 327 13.36 -0.33 3.69
N LEU A 328 12.80 0.43 4.65
CA LEU A 328 13.46 1.57 5.28
C LEU A 328 14.78 1.14 5.94
N GLY A 329 14.74 0.19 6.88
CA GLY A 329 15.97 -0.23 7.56
C GLY A 329 16.97 -0.93 6.64
N GLN A 330 16.53 -1.70 5.64
CA GLN A 330 17.42 -2.23 4.59
C GLN A 330 18.08 -1.12 3.76
N GLY A 331 17.40 0.01 3.55
CA GLY A 331 17.97 1.16 2.85
C GLY A 331 19.11 1.80 3.65
N PHE A 332 18.90 2.01 4.96
CA PHE A 332 19.94 2.48 5.86
C PHE A 332 21.12 1.49 5.95
N ALA A 333 20.84 0.20 6.16
CA ALA A 333 21.85 -0.85 6.21
C ALA A 333 22.65 -0.91 4.90
N GLY A 334 21.98 -0.80 3.75
CA GLY A 334 22.61 -0.77 2.43
C GLY A 334 23.55 0.42 2.23
N ALA A 335 23.29 1.57 2.85
CA ALA A 335 24.17 2.74 2.80
C ALA A 335 25.40 2.55 3.71
N LEU A 336 25.19 1.99 4.91
CA LEU A 336 26.27 1.70 5.86
C LEU A 336 27.24 0.63 5.34
N LEU A 337 26.74 -0.35 4.57
CA LEU A 337 27.57 -1.37 3.90
C LEU A 337 28.53 -0.80 2.85
N GLN A 338 28.23 0.36 2.28
CA GLN A 338 29.05 0.99 1.25
C GLN A 338 30.15 1.89 1.82
N LEU A 339 30.23 2.01 3.15
CA LEU A 339 31.24 2.84 3.80
C LEU A 339 32.65 2.27 3.61
N SER A 340 33.62 3.16 3.44
CA SER A 340 35.03 2.78 3.47
C SER A 340 35.44 2.37 4.88
N PHE A 341 36.41 1.44 5.00
CA PHE A 341 36.92 0.98 6.29
C PHE A 341 37.21 2.09 7.33
N PRO A 342 37.94 3.18 7.02
CA PRO A 342 38.18 4.24 8.01
C PRO A 342 36.90 4.99 8.40
N THR A 343 35.95 5.14 7.49
CA THR A 343 34.64 5.74 7.79
C THR A 343 33.83 4.82 8.69
N THR A 344 33.84 3.51 8.45
CA THR A 344 33.19 2.50 9.30
C THR A 344 33.72 2.54 10.74
N LEU A 345 35.03 2.68 10.92
CA LEU A 345 35.66 2.87 12.24
C LEU A 345 35.11 4.12 12.94
N HIS A 346 35.20 5.27 12.28
CA HIS A 346 34.75 6.54 12.83
C HIS A 346 33.26 6.53 13.18
N VAL A 347 32.42 6.07 12.25
CA VAL A 347 30.97 5.99 12.44
C VAL A 347 30.63 5.08 13.61
N GLY A 348 31.23 3.89 13.69
CA GLY A 348 31.02 2.95 14.79
C GLY A 348 31.41 3.51 16.16
N GLU A 349 32.54 4.22 16.22
CA GLU A 349 32.98 4.93 17.42
C GLU A 349 32.01 6.05 17.83
N GLN A 350 31.53 6.87 16.89
CA GLN A 350 30.57 7.93 17.19
C GLN A 350 29.26 7.37 17.75
N PHE A 351 28.74 6.28 17.18
CA PHE A 351 27.54 5.63 17.70
C PHE A 351 27.75 5.09 19.12
N ALA A 352 28.88 4.45 19.40
CA ALA A 352 29.20 3.95 20.73
C ALA A 352 29.35 5.09 21.75
N ARG A 353 30.04 6.18 21.38
CA ARG A 353 30.19 7.38 22.22
C ARG A 353 28.85 8.07 22.49
N TYR A 354 27.99 8.18 21.48
CA TYR A 354 26.67 8.77 21.64
C TYR A 354 25.81 7.93 22.60
N LEU A 355 25.79 6.60 22.40
CA LEU A 355 25.10 5.68 23.31
C LEU A 355 25.62 5.85 24.74
N ASP A 356 26.94 5.91 24.91
CA ASP A 356 27.59 6.13 26.20
C ASP A 356 27.14 7.45 26.86
N GLY A 357 27.14 8.56 26.11
CA GLY A 357 26.68 9.86 26.59
C GLY A 357 25.21 9.85 27.01
N GLN A 358 24.33 9.25 26.20
CA GLN A 358 22.91 9.11 26.52
C GLN A 358 22.69 8.27 27.79
N ILE A 359 23.48 7.21 28.00
CA ILE A 359 23.42 6.43 29.24
C ILE A 359 23.82 7.29 30.44
N GLN A 360 24.89 8.08 30.34
CA GLN A 360 25.34 8.94 31.44
C GLN A 360 24.32 10.04 31.77
N GLU A 361 23.71 10.67 30.76
CA GLU A 361 22.67 11.69 30.97
C GLU A 361 21.44 11.13 31.70
N LEU A 362 21.01 9.91 31.32
CA LEU A 362 19.88 9.24 31.95
C LEU A 362 20.14 8.85 33.41
N HIS A 363 21.38 8.55 33.79
CA HIS A 363 21.73 8.34 35.20
C HIS A 363 21.51 9.61 36.04
N GLY A 364 21.59 10.80 35.44
CA GLY A 364 21.29 12.07 36.10
C GLY A 364 19.81 12.46 36.12
N ALA A 365 18.99 11.92 35.21
CA ALA A 365 17.59 12.28 35.03
C ALA A 365 16.65 11.31 35.78
N ALA A 366 16.36 11.62 37.04
CA ALA A 366 15.46 10.84 37.90
C ALA A 366 13.98 10.92 37.43
N GLY A 367 13.56 10.06 36.51
CA GLY A 367 12.16 9.93 36.08
C GLY A 367 11.88 8.69 35.23
N SER A 368 11.39 7.61 35.84
CA SER A 368 11.31 6.26 35.24
C SER A 368 10.15 6.02 34.26
N ALA A 369 9.07 6.78 34.31
CA ALA A 369 7.83 6.41 33.60
C ALA A 369 7.87 6.61 32.07
N GLY A 370 8.71 7.53 31.56
CA GLY A 370 8.88 7.77 30.11
C GLY A 370 10.17 7.17 29.53
N LEU A 371 11.03 6.60 30.38
CA LEU A 371 12.40 6.27 30.04
C LEU A 371 12.49 5.07 29.10
N LEU A 372 11.64 4.05 29.29
CA LEU A 372 11.57 2.87 28.43
C LEU A 372 11.09 3.19 27.01
N GLN A 373 10.09 4.07 26.87
CA GLN A 373 9.56 4.44 25.56
C GLN A 373 10.51 5.34 24.79
N TRP A 374 11.20 6.24 25.50
CA TRP A 374 12.30 7.03 24.95
C TRP A 374 13.47 6.13 24.49
N LEU A 375 13.81 5.13 25.29
CA LEU A 375 14.91 4.21 25.03
C LEU A 375 14.60 3.33 23.82
N GLN A 376 13.37 2.82 23.69
CA GLN A 376 12.92 2.17 22.45
C GLN A 376 13.05 3.10 21.25
N HIS A 377 12.64 4.37 21.38
CA HIS A 377 12.68 5.34 20.28
C HIS A 377 14.10 5.72 19.83
N ILE A 378 15.05 5.81 20.76
CA ILE A 378 16.45 6.16 20.48
C ILE A 378 17.27 4.97 20.03
N LEU A 379 16.98 3.77 20.51
CA LEU A 379 17.69 2.56 20.13
C LEU A 379 17.20 1.95 18.81
N GLU A 380 15.98 2.27 18.37
CA GLU A 380 15.45 1.74 17.12
C GLU A 380 16.36 1.95 15.88
N PRO A 381 17.01 3.11 15.66
CA PRO A 381 17.96 3.28 14.57
C PRO A 381 19.21 2.38 14.67
N PHE A 382 19.57 1.91 15.87
CA PHE A 382 20.74 1.05 16.10
C PHE A 382 20.48 -0.39 15.63
N VAL A 383 19.24 -0.86 15.69
CA VAL A 383 18.85 -2.20 15.25
C VAL A 383 19.21 -2.45 13.78
N VAL A 384 19.28 -1.40 12.97
CA VAL A 384 19.71 -1.44 11.58
C VAL A 384 21.13 -1.99 11.40
N PHE A 385 21.99 -1.87 12.42
CA PHE A 385 23.35 -2.39 12.35
C PHE A 385 23.40 -3.92 12.33
N SER A 386 22.36 -4.59 12.83
CA SER A 386 22.33 -6.04 12.92
C SER A 386 22.75 -6.73 11.61
N GLY A 387 23.79 -7.57 11.68
CA GLY A 387 24.34 -8.28 10.52
C GLY A 387 25.28 -7.48 9.61
N LEU A 388 25.67 -6.24 9.97
CA LEU A 388 26.67 -5.44 9.25
C LEU A 388 28.07 -5.63 9.82
N GLU A 389 29.12 -5.42 9.01
CA GLU A 389 30.52 -5.40 9.50
C GLU A 389 30.77 -4.31 10.54
N LEU A 390 30.00 -3.22 10.48
CA LEU A 390 30.00 -2.13 11.45
C LEU A 390 29.74 -2.63 12.90
N THR A 391 29.04 -3.74 13.07
CA THR A 391 28.72 -4.29 14.40
C THR A 391 29.96 -4.68 15.19
N HIS A 392 31.00 -5.21 14.56
CA HIS A 392 32.25 -5.57 15.24
C HIS A 392 32.97 -4.34 15.79
N VAL A 393 32.99 -3.27 15.00
CA VAL A 393 33.58 -1.98 15.40
C VAL A 393 32.76 -1.37 16.54
N PHE A 394 31.44 -1.34 16.39
CA PHE A 394 30.52 -0.82 17.40
C PHE A 394 30.65 -1.61 18.72
N GLU A 395 30.70 -2.95 18.67
CA GLU A 395 30.91 -3.81 19.83
C GLU A 395 32.23 -3.51 20.53
N HIS A 396 33.32 -3.32 19.77
CA HIS A 396 34.64 -3.00 20.32
C HIS A 396 34.62 -1.71 21.15
N PHE A 397 34.04 -0.63 20.62
CA PHE A 397 33.96 0.64 21.35
C PHE A 397 32.94 0.59 22.49
N CYS A 398 31.80 -0.10 22.32
CA CYS A 398 30.84 -0.29 23.40
C CYS A 398 31.47 -1.03 24.58
N ARG A 399 32.26 -2.08 24.32
CA ARG A 399 33.04 -2.78 25.35
C ARG A 399 33.99 -1.86 26.11
N HIS A 400 34.68 -0.97 25.40
CA HIS A 400 35.60 -0.02 26.02
C HIS A 400 34.87 0.95 26.95
N TYR A 401 33.81 1.60 26.47
CA TYR A 401 33.05 2.57 27.26
C TYR A 401 32.27 1.93 28.41
N LEU A 402 31.66 0.76 28.18
CA LEU A 402 30.98 0.00 29.23
C LEU A 402 31.96 -0.46 30.31
N GLY A 403 33.15 -0.94 29.93
CA GLY A 403 34.17 -1.36 30.88
C GLY A 403 34.59 -0.24 31.82
N ASP A 404 34.90 0.93 31.26
CA ASP A 404 35.28 2.10 32.06
C ASP A 404 34.15 2.52 33.03
N ARG A 405 32.90 2.49 32.57
CA ARG A 405 31.75 2.85 33.43
C ARG A 405 31.50 1.82 34.51
N LEU A 406 31.47 0.52 34.19
CA LEU A 406 31.25 -0.54 35.18
C LEU A 406 32.29 -0.53 36.29
N LEU A 407 33.55 -0.26 35.95
CA LEU A 407 34.64 -0.20 36.93
C LEU A 407 34.60 1.05 37.81
N VAL A 408 34.10 2.18 37.31
CA VAL A 408 34.07 3.46 38.05
C VAL A 408 32.76 3.65 38.83
N GLN A 409 31.61 3.33 38.23
CA GLN A 409 30.28 3.63 38.76
C GLN A 409 29.55 2.42 39.33
N GLY A 410 29.97 1.19 38.98
CA GLY A 410 29.27 -0.05 39.31
C GLY A 410 28.09 -0.34 38.37
N PRO A 411 27.46 -1.52 38.48
CA PRO A 411 26.39 -1.92 37.56
C PRO A 411 25.13 -1.09 37.76
N SER A 412 24.47 -0.76 36.65
CA SER A 412 23.11 -0.23 36.68
C SER A 412 22.12 -1.11 35.92
N TRP A 413 20.87 -1.13 36.37
CA TRP A 413 19.78 -1.83 35.67
C TRP A 413 19.60 -1.32 34.22
N LEU A 414 19.97 -0.06 33.97
CA LEU A 414 19.84 0.61 32.68
C LEU A 414 20.79 -0.01 31.64
N GLU A 415 22.02 -0.34 32.05
CA GLU A 415 22.98 -0.99 31.17
C GLU A 415 22.50 -2.37 30.73
N GLY A 416 21.96 -3.17 31.66
CA GLY A 416 21.32 -4.45 31.33
C GLY A 416 20.19 -4.30 30.31
N ALA A 417 19.25 -3.39 30.57
CA ALA A 417 18.09 -3.18 29.70
C ALA A 417 18.48 -2.69 28.28
N ILE A 418 19.49 -1.83 28.15
CA ILE A 418 19.96 -1.36 26.84
C ILE A 418 20.69 -2.49 26.12
N MET A 419 21.62 -3.18 26.79
CA MET A 419 22.41 -4.26 26.18
C MET A 419 21.55 -5.44 25.73
N GLU A 420 20.41 -5.69 26.38
CA GLU A 420 19.41 -6.64 25.89
C GLU A 420 18.73 -6.14 24.60
N GLN A 421 18.28 -4.88 24.55
CA GLN A 421 17.55 -4.33 23.40
C GLN A 421 18.39 -4.23 22.13
N ILE A 422 19.65 -3.80 22.24
CA ILE A 422 20.59 -3.76 21.10
C ILE A 422 21.43 -5.02 21.00
N GLY A 423 21.06 -6.11 21.69
CA GLY A 423 21.90 -7.29 21.81
C GLY A 423 22.26 -7.97 20.49
N LEU A 424 21.39 -7.87 19.47
CA LEU A 424 21.65 -8.37 18.12
C LEU A 424 22.72 -7.58 17.36
N CYS A 425 23.12 -6.41 17.86
CA CYS A 425 24.21 -5.60 17.30
C CYS A 425 25.59 -6.02 17.82
N PHE A 426 25.66 -7.02 18.71
CA PHE A 426 26.90 -7.53 19.30
C PHE A 426 27.15 -8.99 18.88
N PRO A 427 27.89 -9.22 17.78
CA PRO A 427 28.19 -10.57 17.28
C PRO A 427 28.78 -11.51 18.32
N SER A 428 29.71 -11.01 19.15
CA SER A 428 30.37 -11.79 20.19
C SER A 428 29.70 -11.71 21.55
N ARG A 429 28.66 -10.88 21.69
CA ARG A 429 27.93 -10.64 22.94
C ARG A 429 28.81 -10.22 24.13
N PHE A 430 29.95 -9.57 23.86
CA PHE A 430 30.88 -9.17 24.93
C PHE A 430 30.24 -8.23 25.97
N PRO A 431 29.43 -7.23 25.59
CA PRO A 431 28.79 -6.37 26.60
C PRO A 431 27.88 -7.15 27.56
N GLN A 432 27.16 -8.17 27.07
CA GLN A 432 26.32 -9.02 27.90
C GLN A 432 27.15 -9.93 28.80
N GLU A 433 28.23 -10.52 28.28
CA GLU A 433 29.15 -11.32 29.10
C GLU A 433 29.79 -10.49 30.22
N MET A 434 30.15 -9.22 29.96
CA MET A 434 30.72 -8.34 30.98
C MET A 434 29.75 -8.10 32.14
N LEU A 435 28.47 -7.89 31.84
CA LEU A 435 27.43 -7.71 32.87
C LEU A 435 27.19 -9.01 33.65
N SER A 436 27.16 -10.15 32.96
CA SER A 436 27.05 -11.48 33.60
C SER A 436 28.22 -11.75 34.54
N ASN A 437 29.45 -11.53 34.08
CA ASN A 437 30.66 -11.72 34.88
C ASN A 437 30.69 -10.82 36.11
N LEU A 438 30.16 -9.58 35.99
CA LEU A 438 30.07 -8.67 37.10
C LEU A 438 29.04 -9.14 38.13
N SER A 439 27.86 -9.61 37.70
CA SER A 439 26.88 -10.20 38.62
C SER A 439 27.41 -11.44 39.34
N GLU A 440 28.12 -12.33 38.64
CA GLU A 440 28.78 -13.49 39.27
C GLU A 440 29.85 -13.07 40.29
N SER A 441 30.62 -12.03 39.97
CA SER A 441 31.61 -11.47 40.88
C SER A 441 30.97 -10.87 42.14
N GLU A 442 29.83 -10.18 42.01
CA GLU A 442 29.09 -9.65 43.15
C GLU A 442 28.53 -10.75 44.05
N GLU A 443 28.00 -11.83 43.46
CA GLU A 443 27.54 -13.01 44.20
C GLU A 443 28.69 -13.69 44.97
N LEU A 444 29.84 -13.89 44.32
CA LEU A 444 31.03 -14.44 44.97
C LEU A 444 31.54 -13.53 46.09
N GLN A 445 31.50 -12.21 45.89
CA GLN A 445 31.90 -11.25 46.90
C GLN A 445 30.94 -11.29 48.11
N GLN A 446 29.63 -11.43 47.90
CA GLN A 446 28.65 -11.64 48.96
C GLN A 446 28.91 -12.94 49.73
N GLN A 447 29.20 -14.04 49.02
CA GLN A 447 29.55 -15.32 49.65
C GLN A 447 30.82 -15.19 50.50
N PHE A 448 31.85 -14.49 50.01
CA PHE A 448 33.08 -14.24 50.76
C PHE A 448 32.82 -13.38 52.02
N TYR A 449 31.99 -12.35 51.92
CA TYR A 449 31.60 -11.53 53.07
C TYR A 449 30.83 -12.32 54.13
N LEU A 450 30.01 -13.29 53.74
CA LEU A 450 29.33 -14.19 54.66
C LEU A 450 30.26 -15.26 55.25
N PHE A 451 31.27 -15.67 54.49
CA PHE A 451 32.24 -16.68 54.91
C PHE A 451 33.22 -16.14 55.97
N GLN A 452 33.68 -14.89 55.86
CA GLN A 452 34.59 -14.28 56.86
C GLN A 452 34.10 -14.34 58.32
N PRO A 453 32.85 -13.94 58.66
CA PRO A 453 32.35 -14.08 60.02
C PRO A 453 32.17 -15.55 60.41
N GLN A 454 31.74 -16.43 59.50
CA GLN A 454 31.61 -17.86 59.79
C GLN A 454 32.95 -18.53 60.13
N GLU A 455 34.05 -18.14 59.48
CA GLU A 455 35.38 -18.61 59.85
C GLU A 455 35.83 -18.08 61.21
N ARG A 456 35.55 -16.81 61.52
CA ARG A 456 35.85 -16.23 62.83
C ARG A 456 35.06 -16.90 63.95
N ASP A 457 33.78 -17.17 63.71
CA ASP A 457 32.92 -17.88 64.67
C ASP A 457 33.43 -19.31 64.91
N LYS A 458 33.87 -20.01 63.85
CA LYS A 458 34.52 -21.33 63.99
C LYS A 458 35.81 -21.27 64.81
N GLN A 459 36.68 -20.30 64.56
CA GLN A 459 37.93 -20.15 65.31
C GLN A 459 37.69 -19.82 66.79
N LEU A 460 36.64 -19.06 67.12
CA LEU A 460 36.24 -18.79 68.49
C LEU A 460 35.69 -20.04 69.19
N LEU A 461 34.89 -20.85 68.48
CA LEU A 461 34.37 -22.12 68.99
C LEU A 461 35.46 -23.17 69.26
N GLU A 462 36.61 -23.11 68.58
CA GLU A 462 37.75 -24.00 68.84
C GLU A 462 38.60 -23.60 70.07
N LEU A 463 38.37 -22.40 70.61
CA LEU A 463 39.08 -21.86 71.79
C LEU A 463 38.28 -22.01 73.09
N GLU A 464 37.00 -22.38 73.00
CA GLU A 464 36.14 -22.82 74.11
C GLU A 464 36.26 -24.33 74.34
#